data_AF-A0A7C3EGS9-F1
#
_entry.id   AF-A0A7C3EGS9-F1
#
_cell.length_a   1.000
_cell.length_b   1.000
_cell.length_c   1.000
_cell.angle_alpha   90.00
_cell.angle_beta   90.00
_cell.angle_gamma   90.00
#
_symmetry.space_group_name_H-M   'P 1'
#
loop_
_entity.id
_entity.type
_entity.pdbx_description
1 polymer ?
#
loop_
_entity_poly.entity_id
_entity_poly.type
_entity_poly.pdbx_seq_one_letter_code
_entity_poly.pdbx_strand_id
1 'polypeptide(L)'
;MPVSLQGQPIEATDKSKDQIDCVLCHGITYNGGGPDGLRTVALNEQGIGYWSMATVENARTVGGKVTATACKRCHVNSGGKVFTPTGKMSKSYKYGTDYVAEPYSFTYDNGLGQQETAIINNDVHAAKGMRCAECHYVGEHKFQYGPHNVSWAHDVVPDTFNCSSTNCHNSSPHQNSTNYYKNTLDEHTAYLACQACHITKTGGLMKRDLRFPIPPDSGGHFYEFKDEVHYGVDPEYRWFNGNSGGWEGVLEGPCPIGPIGSKKGNRKGDGSKITPFKRYQALLWFDLGVLQPVTYKLEKFLVEGDLEAAANQGMDESGWLPPGSQPYNFRLRKAIGMVIPFPMVCALKIDHGVQAGENALGYATKDNLNGCNKCHSKNSSFWKYLGYSKLELKKLQSPRKPQ
;
A
#
# COMPACT_ATOMS: atom_id res chain seq x y z
N MET A 1 -9.21 -14.92 10.53
CA MET A 1 -9.61 -15.53 11.82
C MET A 1 -8.38 -16.12 12.48
N PRO A 2 -8.18 -15.96 13.79
CA PRO A 2 -7.12 -16.69 14.48
C PRO A 2 -7.32 -18.19 14.21
N VAL A 3 -6.29 -18.83 13.71
CA VAL A 3 -6.27 -20.27 13.49
C VAL A 3 -5.37 -20.89 14.55
N SER A 4 -5.72 -22.09 15.01
CA SER A 4 -4.81 -22.90 15.82
C SER A 4 -3.52 -23.18 15.03
N LEU A 5 -2.48 -23.68 15.71
CA LEU A 5 -1.28 -24.20 15.06
C LEU A 5 -1.60 -25.29 14.01
N GLN A 6 -2.76 -25.93 14.11
CA GLN A 6 -3.28 -26.95 13.20
C GLN A 6 -4.20 -26.38 12.11
N GLY A 7 -4.27 -25.05 11.96
CA GLY A 7 -5.06 -24.36 10.93
C GLY A 7 -6.57 -24.31 11.20
N GLN A 8 -7.05 -24.80 12.34
CA GLN A 8 -8.49 -24.79 12.66
C GLN A 8 -8.95 -23.40 13.11
N PRO A 9 -10.09 -22.89 12.62
CA PRO A 9 -10.65 -21.64 13.10
C PRO A 9 -10.86 -21.68 14.61
N ILE A 10 -10.35 -20.68 15.32
CA ILE A 10 -10.63 -20.49 16.75
C ILE A 10 -11.90 -19.66 16.84
N GLU A 11 -12.92 -20.20 17.51
CA GLU A 11 -14.16 -19.47 17.76
C GLU A 11 -13.86 -18.22 18.62
N ALA A 12 -14.45 -17.08 18.25
CA ALA A 12 -14.27 -15.86 19.01
C ALA A 12 -14.93 -15.99 20.39
N THR A 13 -14.16 -15.74 21.45
CA THR A 13 -14.71 -15.65 22.81
C THR A 13 -15.69 -14.49 22.93
N ASP A 14 -16.63 -14.53 23.88
CA ASP A 14 -17.55 -13.41 24.10
C ASP A 14 -16.80 -12.13 24.45
N LYS A 15 -15.73 -12.21 25.24
CA LYS A 15 -14.83 -11.09 25.50
C LYS A 15 -14.23 -10.50 24.21
N SER A 16 -13.89 -11.34 23.23
CA SER A 16 -13.41 -10.88 21.92
C SER A 16 -14.52 -10.25 21.08
N LYS A 17 -15.76 -10.76 21.17
CA LYS A 17 -16.93 -10.16 20.50
C LYS A 17 -17.24 -8.78 21.06
N ASP A 18 -17.11 -8.60 22.38
CA ASP A 18 -17.30 -7.31 23.06
C ASP A 18 -16.23 -6.27 22.72
N GLN A 19 -15.11 -6.70 22.11
CA GLN A 19 -14.02 -5.83 21.66
C GLN A 19 -14.16 -5.40 20.19
N ILE A 20 -15.22 -5.81 19.48
CA ILE A 20 -15.44 -5.42 18.09
C ILE A 20 -15.88 -3.95 18.00
N ASP A 21 -15.11 -3.15 17.29
CA ASP A 21 -15.47 -1.76 17.00
C ASP A 21 -16.37 -1.65 15.76
N CYS A 22 -17.67 -1.70 16.00
CA CYS A 22 -18.68 -1.51 14.96
C CYS A 22 -18.70 -0.06 14.41
N VAL A 23 -18.28 0.92 15.22
CA VAL A 23 -18.40 2.35 14.90
C VAL A 23 -17.35 2.77 13.89
N LEU A 24 -16.17 2.14 13.90
CA LEU A 24 -15.08 2.39 12.96
C LEU A 24 -15.51 2.28 11.49
N CYS A 25 -16.40 1.34 11.17
CA CYS A 25 -16.89 1.12 9.81
C CYS A 25 -18.28 1.71 9.57
N HIS A 26 -19.18 1.68 10.56
CA HIS A 26 -20.59 2.03 10.36
C HIS A 26 -20.99 3.40 10.92
N GLY A 27 -20.18 4.02 11.78
CA GLY A 27 -20.43 5.37 12.25
C GLY A 27 -20.22 6.39 11.12
N ILE A 28 -21.09 7.40 11.02
CA ILE A 28 -20.90 8.54 10.12
C ILE A 28 -19.67 9.33 10.55
N THR A 29 -19.51 9.50 11.85
CA THR A 29 -18.34 10.09 12.50
C THR A 29 -17.59 9.03 13.28
N TYR A 30 -16.26 9.17 13.32
CA TYR A 30 -15.38 8.40 14.19
C TYR A 30 -14.36 9.40 14.69
N ASN A 31 -14.83 10.22 15.61
CA ASN A 31 -13.98 11.15 16.30
C ASN A 31 -13.33 10.27 17.34
N GLY A 32 -12.01 10.19 17.44
CA GLY A 32 -11.40 9.39 18.49
C GLY A 32 -11.86 9.81 19.90
N GLY A 33 -12.70 10.82 20.10
CA GLY A 33 -13.05 11.36 21.40
C GLY A 33 -12.50 12.76 21.59
N GLY A 34 -11.88 13.35 20.57
CA GLY A 34 -11.55 14.77 20.51
C GLY A 34 -12.70 15.66 20.01
N PRO A 35 -12.76 16.93 20.45
CA PRO A 35 -13.84 17.88 20.13
C PRO A 35 -14.00 18.20 18.62
N ASP A 36 -13.01 17.90 17.77
CA ASP A 36 -13.00 18.27 16.34
C ASP A 36 -12.83 17.07 15.38
N GLY A 37 -13.12 15.84 15.83
CA GLY A 37 -12.90 14.65 15.00
C GLY A 37 -11.46 14.13 14.97
N LEU A 38 -10.59 14.74 15.76
CA LEU A 38 -9.23 14.30 15.99
C LEU A 38 -9.21 13.14 17.01
N ARG A 39 -8.35 12.16 16.76
CA ARG A 39 -7.93 11.26 17.83
C ARG A 39 -7.10 12.07 18.82
N THR A 40 -7.49 12.04 20.07
CA THR A 40 -6.74 12.64 21.17
C THR A 40 -5.98 11.54 21.90
N VAL A 41 -4.93 11.92 22.62
CA VAL A 41 -4.32 10.99 23.57
C VAL A 41 -5.10 11.09 24.86
N ALA A 42 -5.71 9.98 25.26
CA ALA A 42 -6.28 9.81 26.58
C ALA A 42 -5.24 9.14 27.49
N LEU A 43 -5.24 9.45 28.78
CA LEU A 43 -4.39 8.79 29.75
C LEU A 43 -5.22 7.74 30.49
N ASN A 44 -4.66 6.55 30.67
CA ASN A 44 -5.26 5.56 31.58
C ASN A 44 -4.99 5.92 33.05
N GLU A 45 -5.51 5.12 33.98
CA GLU A 45 -5.34 5.32 35.43
C GLU A 45 -3.86 5.34 35.87
N GLN A 46 -2.96 4.74 35.08
CA GLN A 46 -1.52 4.68 35.30
C GLN A 46 -0.75 5.82 34.61
N GLY A 47 -1.46 6.77 33.97
CA GLY A 47 -0.84 7.88 33.23
C GLY A 47 -0.27 7.50 31.86
N ILE A 48 -0.56 6.29 31.36
CA ILE A 48 -0.10 5.82 30.05
C ILE A 48 -1.06 6.34 28.97
N GLY A 49 -0.49 6.98 27.95
CA GLY A 49 -1.23 7.50 26.81
C GLY A 49 -1.74 6.40 25.88
N TYR A 50 -2.99 6.51 25.47
CA TYR A 50 -3.60 5.70 24.41
C TYR A 50 -4.42 6.57 23.47
N TRP A 51 -4.59 6.13 22.22
CA TRP A 51 -5.46 6.82 21.28
C TRP A 51 -6.91 6.66 21.71
N SER A 52 -7.60 7.78 21.83
CA SER A 52 -9.00 7.80 22.18
C SER A 52 -9.84 7.07 21.09
N MET A 53 -10.91 6.40 21.53
CA MET A 53 -11.83 5.59 20.71
C MET A 53 -13.19 6.28 20.49
N ALA A 54 -14.04 5.72 19.62
CA ALA A 54 -15.37 6.27 19.36
C ALA A 54 -16.19 6.55 20.64
N THR A 55 -16.96 7.64 20.61
CA THR A 55 -17.90 8.00 21.68
C THR A 55 -19.27 7.35 21.49
N VAL A 56 -20.13 7.43 22.52
CA VAL A 56 -21.53 6.99 22.43
C VAL A 56 -22.30 7.76 21.36
N GLU A 57 -22.00 9.05 21.17
CA GLU A 57 -22.57 9.87 20.09
C GLU A 57 -22.17 9.34 18.71
N ASN A 58 -20.91 8.92 18.52
CA ASN A 58 -20.51 8.28 17.27
C ASN A 58 -21.28 6.98 17.03
N ALA A 59 -21.46 6.17 18.08
CA ALA A 59 -22.22 4.92 17.99
C ALA A 59 -23.68 5.15 17.58
N ARG A 60 -24.32 6.24 18.01
CA ARG A 60 -25.69 6.61 17.59
C ARG A 60 -25.83 6.92 16.10
N THR A 61 -24.73 7.15 15.39
CA THR A 61 -24.75 7.40 13.94
C THR A 61 -24.67 6.13 13.09
N VAL A 62 -24.55 4.96 13.72
CA VAL A 62 -24.53 3.66 13.04
C VAL A 62 -25.87 3.38 12.36
N GLY A 63 -25.84 2.77 11.16
CA GLY A 63 -27.05 2.29 10.47
C GLY A 63 -26.99 2.35 8.94
N GLY A 64 -25.99 3.01 8.36
CA GLY A 64 -25.83 3.14 6.92
C GLY A 64 -24.92 2.08 6.28
N LYS A 65 -24.96 2.04 4.94
CA LYS A 65 -23.92 1.37 4.14
C LYS A 65 -22.57 2.05 4.39
N VAL A 66 -21.51 1.24 4.49
CA VAL A 66 -20.13 1.74 4.69
C VAL A 66 -19.75 2.73 3.57
N THR A 67 -19.19 3.87 3.96
CA THR A 67 -18.76 4.92 3.03
C THR A 67 -17.26 4.81 2.74
N ALA A 68 -16.80 5.42 1.65
CA ALA A 68 -15.36 5.51 1.39
C ALA A 68 -14.61 6.23 2.52
N THR A 69 -15.24 7.24 3.15
CA THR A 69 -14.70 7.95 4.31
C THR A 69 -14.41 7.02 5.49
N ALA A 70 -15.30 6.05 5.76
CA ALA A 70 -15.09 5.08 6.83
C ALA A 70 -13.86 4.19 6.55
N CYS A 71 -13.73 3.62 5.35
CA CYS A 71 -12.57 2.83 4.96
C CYS A 71 -11.26 3.64 5.05
N LYS A 72 -11.34 4.92 4.65
CA LYS A 72 -10.20 5.85 4.67
C LYS A 72 -9.67 6.15 6.08
N ARG A 73 -10.46 5.97 7.15
CA ARG A 73 -10.00 6.13 8.55
C ARG A 73 -8.75 5.33 8.84
N CYS A 74 -8.59 4.18 8.19
CA CYS A 74 -7.40 3.34 8.29
C CYS A 74 -6.63 3.31 6.97
N HIS A 75 -7.27 3.10 5.81
CA HIS A 75 -6.56 2.78 4.57
C HIS A 75 -5.66 3.90 4.05
N VAL A 76 -6.06 5.16 4.20
CA VAL A 76 -5.19 6.28 3.82
C VAL A 76 -4.27 6.70 4.96
N ASN A 77 -4.61 6.39 6.21
CA ASN A 77 -3.88 6.83 7.41
C ASN A 77 -2.82 5.83 7.91
N SER A 78 -2.86 4.60 7.42
CA SER A 78 -1.98 3.49 7.80
C SER A 78 -0.55 3.75 7.33
N GLY A 79 0.30 4.25 8.22
CA GLY A 79 1.69 4.60 7.90
C GLY A 79 2.14 5.95 8.47
N GLY A 80 1.46 6.49 9.49
CA GLY A 80 1.96 7.61 10.29
C GLY A 80 1.45 8.98 9.85
N LYS A 81 0.13 9.14 9.70
CA LYS A 81 -0.44 10.45 9.38
C LYS A 81 -0.53 11.38 10.59
N VAL A 82 -0.34 12.67 10.28
CA VAL A 82 -0.59 13.83 11.13
C VAL A 82 -1.80 14.60 10.59
N PHE A 83 -2.72 14.93 11.49
CA PHE A 83 -3.78 15.91 11.23
C PHE A 83 -3.36 17.23 11.86
N THR A 84 -3.66 18.36 11.22
CA THR A 84 -3.58 19.65 11.91
C THR A 84 -4.61 19.69 13.04
N PRO A 85 -4.43 20.56 14.05
CA PRO A 85 -5.44 20.83 15.06
C PRO A 85 -6.81 21.24 14.50
N THR A 86 -6.87 21.70 13.25
CA THR A 86 -8.10 22.07 12.53
C THR A 86 -8.73 20.93 11.73
N GLY A 87 -8.28 19.68 11.91
CA GLY A 87 -8.80 18.52 11.18
C GLY A 87 -8.36 18.42 9.72
N LYS A 88 -7.48 19.33 9.26
CA LYS A 88 -6.91 19.28 7.91
C LYS A 88 -5.81 18.22 7.89
N MET A 89 -5.92 17.27 6.98
CA MET A 89 -4.85 16.31 6.73
C MET A 89 -3.60 17.08 6.24
N SER A 90 -2.52 17.07 7.03
CA SER A 90 -1.26 17.72 6.62
C SER A 90 -0.33 16.77 5.87
N LYS A 91 -0.50 15.44 6.03
CA LYS A 91 0.36 14.39 5.48
C LYS A 91 -0.44 13.11 5.16
N SER A 92 -0.09 12.31 4.13
CA SER A 92 -0.79 11.05 3.78
C SER A 92 0.07 9.90 3.27
N TYR A 93 0.36 8.91 4.11
CA TYR A 93 1.48 8.01 3.85
C TYR A 93 1.10 6.53 3.92
N LYS A 94 0.45 6.03 2.86
CA LYS A 94 0.59 4.60 2.53
C LYS A 94 0.89 4.36 1.06
N TYR A 95 -0.05 4.65 0.16
CA TYR A 95 0.09 4.28 -1.26
C TYR A 95 0.10 5.46 -2.24
N GLY A 96 -0.23 6.68 -1.79
CA GLY A 96 -0.18 7.94 -2.56
C GLY A 96 -0.91 8.00 -3.89
N THR A 97 -1.61 6.94 -4.28
CA THR A 97 -2.76 6.99 -5.19
C THR A 97 -4.01 7.08 -4.34
N ASP A 98 -4.49 8.29 -4.07
CA ASP A 98 -5.71 8.47 -3.29
C ASP A 98 -6.96 8.20 -4.16
N TYR A 99 -7.98 7.62 -3.53
CA TYR A 99 -9.28 7.39 -4.12
C TYR A 99 -10.16 8.64 -3.91
N VAL A 100 -9.95 9.70 -4.68
CA VAL A 100 -10.63 11.00 -4.51
C VAL A 100 -11.45 11.38 -5.72
N ALA A 101 -12.64 11.94 -5.49
CA ALA A 101 -13.55 12.35 -6.56
C ALA A 101 -13.02 13.56 -7.35
N GLU A 102 -12.45 14.53 -6.62
CA GLU A 102 -11.92 15.76 -7.18
C GLU A 102 -10.41 15.84 -6.96
N PRO A 103 -9.66 16.36 -7.93
CA PRO A 103 -8.23 16.58 -7.77
C PRO A 103 -7.98 17.65 -6.70
N TYR A 104 -6.85 17.54 -5.99
CA TYR A 104 -6.45 18.54 -5.02
C TYR A 104 -4.93 18.67 -4.97
N SER A 105 -4.44 19.82 -4.50
CA SER A 105 -3.03 20.05 -4.25
C SER A 105 -2.77 20.34 -2.78
N PHE A 106 -1.58 19.99 -2.32
CA PHE A 106 -1.13 20.33 -0.98
C PHE A 106 0.39 20.36 -0.93
N THR A 107 0.92 21.20 -0.05
CA THR A 107 2.35 21.28 0.24
C THR A 107 2.67 20.40 1.46
N TYR A 108 3.75 19.64 1.37
CA TYR A 108 4.19 18.70 2.41
C TYR A 108 5.71 18.77 2.57
N ASP A 109 6.20 18.37 3.74
CA ASP A 109 7.62 18.09 3.98
C ASP A 109 7.93 16.66 3.50
N ASN A 110 8.91 16.52 2.62
CA ASN A 110 9.33 15.24 2.05
C ASN A 110 10.15 14.37 3.02
N GLY A 111 10.41 14.85 4.25
CA GLY A 111 11.19 14.16 5.29
C GLY A 111 12.71 14.34 5.16
N LEU A 112 13.15 15.14 4.18
CA LEU A 112 14.53 15.55 3.98
C LEU A 112 14.75 17.03 4.34
N GLY A 113 13.78 17.66 5.00
CA GLY A 113 13.80 19.09 5.33
C GLY A 113 13.50 19.98 4.12
N GLN A 114 12.81 19.45 3.11
CA GLN A 114 12.40 20.17 1.91
C GLN A 114 10.88 20.12 1.77
N GLN A 115 10.30 21.24 1.35
CA GLN A 115 8.88 21.31 1.01
C GLN A 115 8.66 21.02 -0.46
N GLU A 116 7.66 20.20 -0.75
CA GLU A 116 7.20 19.86 -2.09
C GLU A 116 5.70 20.09 -2.19
N THR A 117 5.22 20.36 -3.41
CA THR A 117 3.79 20.47 -3.69
C THR A 117 3.34 19.28 -4.52
N ALA A 118 2.44 18.48 -3.97
CA ALA A 118 1.79 17.38 -4.67
C ALA A 118 0.54 17.87 -5.39
N ILE A 119 0.28 17.28 -6.56
CA ILE A 119 -1.04 17.29 -7.21
C ILE A 119 -1.55 15.85 -7.18
N ILE A 120 -2.68 15.65 -6.52
CA ILE A 120 -3.39 14.38 -6.51
C ILE A 120 -4.50 14.48 -7.55
N ASN A 121 -4.37 13.69 -8.60
CA ASN A 121 -5.42 13.55 -9.61
C ASN A 121 -6.62 12.82 -9.01
N ASN A 122 -7.80 13.04 -9.59
CA ASN A 122 -8.97 12.27 -9.22
C ASN A 122 -8.89 10.82 -9.68
N ASP A 123 -9.60 9.96 -8.94
CA ASP A 123 -9.96 8.61 -9.37
C ASP A 123 -11.32 8.68 -10.07
N VAL A 124 -11.38 8.19 -11.31
CA VAL A 124 -12.61 8.22 -12.12
C VAL A 124 -13.78 7.48 -11.47
N HIS A 125 -13.51 6.44 -10.68
CA HIS A 125 -14.56 5.70 -9.98
C HIS A 125 -15.09 6.50 -8.79
N ALA A 126 -14.18 7.12 -8.03
CA ALA A 126 -14.55 8.01 -6.93
C ALA A 126 -15.36 9.21 -7.45
N ALA A 127 -14.97 9.78 -8.60
CA ALA A 127 -15.66 10.89 -9.25
C ALA A 127 -17.09 10.52 -9.69
N LYS A 128 -17.37 9.22 -9.90
CA LYS A 128 -18.71 8.68 -10.16
C LYS A 128 -19.48 8.31 -8.88
N GLY A 129 -18.94 8.62 -7.71
CA GLY A 129 -19.57 8.33 -6.42
C GLY A 129 -19.45 6.87 -5.97
N MET A 130 -18.61 6.07 -6.64
CA MET A 130 -18.42 4.67 -6.27
C MET A 130 -17.75 4.58 -4.89
N ARG A 131 -18.18 3.62 -4.08
CA ARG A 131 -17.64 3.32 -2.75
C ARG A 131 -16.71 2.12 -2.80
N CYS A 132 -15.83 2.02 -1.81
CA CYS A 132 -14.91 0.88 -1.70
C CYS A 132 -15.65 -0.46 -1.73
N ALA A 133 -16.76 -0.58 -0.99
CA ALA A 133 -17.57 -1.79 -0.89
C ALA A 133 -18.32 -2.19 -2.17
N GLU A 134 -18.34 -1.33 -3.20
CA GLU A 134 -18.95 -1.64 -4.49
C GLU A 134 -17.99 -2.39 -5.42
N CYS A 135 -16.67 -2.20 -5.23
CA CYS A 135 -15.65 -3.04 -5.84
C CYS A 135 -15.26 -4.19 -4.90
N HIS A 136 -14.90 -3.85 -3.65
CA HIS A 136 -14.63 -4.79 -2.56
C HIS A 136 -15.92 -5.28 -1.92
N TYR A 137 -16.71 -6.07 -2.66
CA TYR A 137 -17.98 -6.60 -2.17
C TYR A 137 -17.83 -7.18 -0.76
N VAL A 138 -18.72 -6.73 0.13
CA VAL A 138 -18.74 -7.12 1.54
C VAL A 138 -19.97 -7.98 1.77
N GLY A 139 -19.74 -9.28 2.02
CA GLY A 139 -20.77 -10.23 2.41
C GLY A 139 -20.90 -10.29 3.94
N GLU A 140 -20.69 -11.47 4.51
CA GLU A 140 -20.68 -11.76 5.95
C GLU A 140 -19.52 -11.08 6.71
N HIS A 141 -19.36 -9.77 6.57
CA HIS A 141 -18.18 -8.99 7.00
C HIS A 141 -16.84 -9.50 6.44
N LYS A 142 -16.91 -10.30 5.37
CA LYS A 142 -15.76 -10.76 4.59
C LYS A 142 -15.59 -9.85 3.39
N PHE A 143 -14.45 -9.17 3.34
CA PHE A 143 -14.14 -8.22 2.27
C PHE A 143 -13.51 -8.98 1.10
N GLN A 144 -14.12 -8.91 -0.08
CA GLN A 144 -13.46 -9.39 -1.29
C GLN A 144 -12.22 -8.55 -1.58
N TYR A 145 -11.13 -9.23 -1.85
CA TYR A 145 -9.84 -8.62 -2.10
C TYR A 145 -9.18 -9.27 -3.31
N GLY A 146 -8.60 -8.48 -4.21
CA GLY A 146 -7.96 -9.04 -5.39
C GLY A 146 -6.56 -9.58 -5.15
N PRO A 147 -6.00 -10.30 -6.14
CA PRO A 147 -4.61 -10.72 -6.07
C PRO A 147 -3.70 -9.51 -5.89
N HIS A 148 -3.02 -9.45 -4.75
CA HIS A 148 -2.05 -8.41 -4.42
C HIS A 148 -0.85 -9.07 -3.77
N ASN A 149 0.32 -8.50 -4.01
CA ASN A 149 1.56 -9.08 -3.53
C ASN A 149 1.79 -8.93 -2.00
N VAL A 150 0.91 -8.23 -1.28
CA VAL A 150 1.04 -7.98 0.18
C VAL A 150 -0.14 -8.53 0.99
N SER A 151 -0.84 -9.51 0.41
CA SER A 151 -2.07 -10.08 0.97
C SER A 151 -1.77 -11.05 2.10
N TRP A 152 -1.44 -10.53 3.29
CA TRP A 152 -1.19 -11.37 4.47
C TRP A 152 -2.41 -11.49 5.39
N ALA A 153 -3.41 -10.62 5.21
CA ALA A 153 -4.67 -10.67 5.92
C ALA A 153 -5.79 -10.36 4.92
N HIS A 154 -6.43 -11.42 4.42
CA HIS A 154 -7.60 -11.32 3.56
C HIS A 154 -8.62 -12.37 3.97
N ASP A 155 -9.90 -12.05 3.87
CA ASP A 155 -10.96 -13.01 4.17
C ASP A 155 -11.31 -13.85 2.94
N VAL A 156 -11.41 -13.20 1.77
CA VAL A 156 -11.77 -13.83 0.50
C VAL A 156 -10.92 -13.23 -0.63
N VAL A 157 -10.19 -14.09 -1.34
CA VAL A 157 -9.47 -13.70 -2.57
C VAL A 157 -10.10 -14.44 -3.74
N PRO A 158 -11.02 -13.80 -4.48
CA PRO A 158 -11.55 -14.39 -5.70
C PRO A 158 -10.52 -14.27 -6.82
N ASP A 159 -10.30 -15.35 -7.58
CA ASP A 159 -9.50 -15.32 -8.81
C ASP A 159 -10.05 -14.31 -9.83
N THR A 160 -11.32 -13.94 -9.70
CA THR A 160 -12.07 -13.04 -10.58
C THR A 160 -12.13 -11.59 -10.09
N PHE A 161 -11.28 -11.18 -9.15
CA PHE A 161 -11.23 -9.77 -8.74
C PHE A 161 -10.31 -8.97 -9.67
N ASN A 162 -10.86 -8.47 -10.78
CA ASN A 162 -10.18 -7.56 -11.70
C ASN A 162 -11.21 -6.69 -12.44
N CYS A 163 -10.75 -5.67 -13.18
CA CYS A 163 -11.63 -4.71 -13.86
C CYS A 163 -12.63 -5.35 -14.83
N SER A 164 -12.30 -6.49 -15.44
CA SER A 164 -13.16 -7.14 -16.43
C SER A 164 -14.13 -8.17 -15.84
N SER A 165 -13.74 -8.88 -14.78
CA SER A 165 -14.57 -9.93 -14.17
C SER A 165 -15.43 -9.45 -13.01
N THR A 166 -15.31 -8.18 -12.60
CA THR A 166 -16.28 -7.50 -11.72
C THR A 166 -17.52 -6.98 -12.48
N ASN A 167 -17.68 -7.34 -13.77
CA ASN A 167 -18.79 -6.97 -14.66
C ASN A 167 -18.95 -5.47 -14.96
N CYS A 168 -17.96 -4.63 -14.63
CA CYS A 168 -17.98 -3.20 -14.94
C CYS A 168 -17.37 -2.85 -16.30
N HIS A 169 -16.32 -3.57 -16.71
CA HIS A 169 -15.66 -3.40 -18.00
C HIS A 169 -15.65 -4.72 -18.76
N ASN A 170 -15.71 -4.66 -20.09
CA ASN A 170 -15.60 -5.87 -20.92
C ASN A 170 -14.13 -6.19 -21.25
N SER A 171 -13.88 -7.33 -21.90
CA SER A 171 -12.55 -7.78 -22.30
C SER A 171 -11.91 -6.98 -23.44
N SER A 172 -12.68 -6.10 -24.09
CA SER A 172 -12.24 -5.23 -25.18
C SER A 172 -12.68 -3.78 -24.89
N PRO A 173 -12.18 -3.20 -23.78
CA PRO A 173 -12.76 -2.00 -23.19
C PRO A 173 -12.61 -0.76 -24.08
N HIS A 174 -11.75 -0.82 -25.10
CA HIS A 174 -11.49 0.30 -26.00
C HIS A 174 -12.37 0.32 -27.26
N GLN A 175 -13.23 -0.67 -27.50
CA GLN A 175 -14.03 -0.76 -28.73
C GLN A 175 -14.90 0.48 -29.01
N ASN A 176 -15.43 1.09 -27.94
CA ASN A 176 -16.25 2.31 -27.99
C ASN A 176 -15.42 3.61 -27.91
N SER A 177 -14.08 3.51 -27.85
CA SER A 177 -13.19 4.68 -27.84
C SER A 177 -13.09 5.30 -29.24
N THR A 178 -12.88 6.63 -29.27
CA THR A 178 -12.55 7.39 -30.49
C THR A 178 -11.06 7.34 -30.83
N ASN A 179 -10.24 6.64 -30.04
CA ASN A 179 -8.82 6.49 -30.26
C ASN A 179 -8.53 5.64 -31.51
N TYR A 180 -7.67 6.14 -32.41
CA TYR A 180 -7.30 5.45 -33.64
C TYR A 180 -6.67 4.06 -33.40
N TYR A 181 -5.99 3.88 -32.26
CA TYR A 181 -5.30 2.66 -31.89
C TYR A 181 -6.12 1.72 -30.99
N LYS A 182 -7.44 1.90 -30.86
CA LYS A 182 -8.28 1.10 -29.95
C LYS A 182 -8.10 -0.41 -30.06
N ASN A 183 -7.97 -0.96 -31.26
CA ASN A 183 -7.76 -2.40 -31.46
C ASN A 183 -6.39 -2.84 -30.94
N THR A 184 -5.35 -2.05 -31.22
CA THR A 184 -4.02 -2.28 -30.65
C THR A 184 -4.04 -2.17 -29.13
N LEU A 185 -4.78 -1.22 -28.55
CA LEU A 185 -4.91 -1.11 -27.09
C LEU A 185 -5.60 -2.34 -26.48
N ASP A 186 -6.62 -2.90 -27.15
CA ASP A 186 -7.23 -4.16 -26.72
C ASP A 186 -6.24 -5.34 -26.78
N GLU A 187 -5.39 -5.41 -27.80
CA GLU A 187 -4.32 -6.44 -27.87
C GLU A 187 -3.33 -6.35 -26.69
N HIS A 188 -3.07 -5.13 -26.18
CA HIS A 188 -2.19 -4.97 -25.02
C HIS A 188 -2.75 -5.57 -23.75
N THR A 189 -4.08 -5.73 -23.62
CA THR A 189 -4.70 -6.32 -22.43
C THR A 189 -4.31 -7.78 -22.20
N ALA A 190 -3.77 -8.46 -23.22
CA ALA A 190 -3.17 -9.80 -23.09
C ALA A 190 -1.85 -9.81 -22.30
N TYR A 191 -1.16 -8.68 -22.25
CA TYR A 191 0.17 -8.54 -21.62
C TYR A 191 0.18 -7.58 -20.44
N LEU A 192 -0.65 -6.54 -20.47
CA LEU A 192 -0.70 -5.47 -19.47
C LEU A 192 -1.92 -5.63 -18.58
N ALA A 193 -1.75 -5.43 -17.28
CA ALA A 193 -2.86 -5.13 -16.39
C ALA A 193 -3.43 -3.74 -16.71
N CYS A 194 -4.74 -3.55 -16.59
CA CYS A 194 -5.41 -2.28 -16.89
C CYS A 194 -4.76 -1.10 -16.12
N GLN A 195 -4.39 -1.35 -14.87
CA GLN A 195 -3.70 -0.42 -13.99
C GLN A 195 -2.42 0.14 -14.60
N ALA A 196 -1.68 -0.65 -15.40
CA ALA A 196 -0.42 -0.20 -16.00
C ALA A 196 -0.60 0.97 -16.96
N CYS A 197 -1.76 1.07 -17.60
CA CYS A 197 -2.09 2.15 -18.52
C CYS A 197 -2.92 3.26 -17.85
N HIS A 198 -3.75 2.89 -16.88
CA HIS A 198 -4.74 3.79 -16.30
C HIS A 198 -4.32 4.43 -14.97
N ILE A 199 -3.23 3.97 -14.35
CA ILE A 199 -2.65 4.56 -13.14
C ILE A 199 -1.18 4.88 -13.43
N THR A 200 -0.93 6.10 -13.91
CA THR A 200 0.40 6.47 -14.43
C THR A 200 1.32 7.04 -13.38
N LYS A 201 0.78 7.44 -12.23
CA LYS A 201 1.49 8.08 -11.12
C LYS A 201 1.08 7.50 -9.79
N THR A 202 2.01 7.45 -8.85
CA THR A 202 1.81 7.03 -7.45
C THR A 202 2.52 8.00 -6.50
N GLY A 203 2.52 7.70 -5.21
CA GLY A 203 3.24 8.51 -4.23
C GLY A 203 3.16 8.03 -2.79
N GLY A 204 3.23 8.96 -1.85
CA GLY A 204 3.16 8.73 -0.41
C GLY A 204 4.52 8.31 0.15
N LEU A 205 4.53 7.46 1.17
CA LEU A 205 5.77 7.00 1.81
C LEU A 205 6.65 6.19 0.87
N MET A 206 7.79 6.74 0.46
CA MET A 206 8.73 6.06 -0.43
C MET A 206 9.81 5.33 0.36
N LYS A 207 10.20 5.88 1.50
CA LYS A 207 11.20 5.25 2.34
C LYS A 207 10.96 5.51 3.83
N ARG A 208 11.34 4.54 4.67
CA ARG A 208 11.34 4.67 6.13
C ARG A 208 12.65 4.14 6.71
N ASP A 209 13.30 4.91 7.57
CA ASP A 209 14.45 4.46 8.36
C ASP A 209 13.99 4.06 9.76
N LEU A 210 13.89 2.74 9.97
CA LEU A 210 13.45 2.09 11.20
C LEU A 210 14.58 1.90 12.22
N ARG A 211 15.79 2.43 11.95
CA ARG A 211 16.96 2.18 12.81
C ARG A 211 17.08 3.16 13.97
N PHE A 212 16.45 4.32 13.87
CA PHE A 212 16.63 5.43 14.80
C PHE A 212 15.29 6.07 15.15
N PRO A 213 14.99 6.25 16.46
CA PRO A 213 13.84 7.02 16.87
C PRO A 213 13.95 8.49 16.47
N ILE A 214 12.82 9.07 16.10
CA ILE A 214 12.59 10.51 16.08
C ILE A 214 11.74 10.85 17.31
N PRO A 215 12.20 11.76 18.20
CA PRO A 215 11.39 12.19 19.33
C PRO A 215 10.14 12.95 18.85
N PRO A 216 9.05 12.95 19.63
CA PRO A 216 7.86 13.73 19.30
C PRO A 216 8.20 15.21 19.15
N ASP A 217 7.50 15.88 18.23
CA ASP A 217 7.52 17.35 18.12
C ASP A 217 6.96 18.00 19.40
N SER A 218 7.17 19.31 19.57
CA SER A 218 6.58 20.07 20.68
C SER A 218 5.04 19.95 20.67
N GLY A 219 4.49 19.20 21.64
CA GLY A 219 3.05 18.88 21.74
C GLY A 219 2.67 17.48 21.23
N GLY A 220 3.62 16.69 20.72
CA GLY A 220 3.43 15.29 20.37
C GLY A 220 3.63 14.35 21.56
N HIS A 221 2.99 13.18 21.49
CA HIS A 221 3.07 12.15 22.53
C HIS A 221 3.77 10.86 22.09
N PHE A 222 4.07 10.71 20.80
CA PHE A 222 4.63 9.47 20.26
C PHE A 222 5.93 9.71 19.52
N TYR A 223 6.88 8.79 19.71
CA TYR A 223 8.08 8.68 18.90
C TYR A 223 7.73 8.21 17.50
N GLU A 224 8.54 8.61 16.52
CA GLU A 224 8.36 8.27 15.12
C GLU A 224 9.65 7.68 14.52
N PHE A 225 9.59 7.36 13.24
CA PHE A 225 10.73 6.98 12.43
C PHE A 225 10.93 8.00 11.31
N LYS A 226 12.14 8.06 10.77
CA LYS A 226 12.41 8.96 9.65
C LYS A 226 11.71 8.44 8.39
N ASP A 227 10.79 9.24 7.90
CA ASP A 227 10.10 8.99 6.64
C ASP A 227 10.68 9.83 5.52
N GLU A 228 10.61 9.31 4.31
CA GLU A 228 10.83 10.06 3.08
C GLU A 228 9.65 9.80 2.14
N VAL A 229 9.09 10.89 1.63
CA VAL A 229 7.78 10.92 1.00
C VAL A 229 7.89 11.64 -0.33
N HIS A 230 7.30 11.08 -1.38
CA HIS A 230 7.21 11.73 -2.67
C HIS A 230 5.86 11.45 -3.34
N TYR A 231 5.34 12.38 -4.12
CA TYR A 231 4.16 12.20 -4.97
C TYR A 231 4.46 12.45 -6.44
N GLY A 232 3.59 11.98 -7.33
CA GLY A 232 3.82 12.09 -8.78
C GLY A 232 4.95 11.19 -9.28
N VAL A 233 5.27 10.13 -8.52
CA VAL A 233 6.32 9.16 -8.84
C VAL A 233 5.82 8.19 -9.90
N ASP A 234 6.70 7.83 -10.83
CA ASP A 234 6.40 6.79 -11.82
C ASP A 234 6.41 5.39 -11.17
N PRO A 235 5.41 4.54 -11.43
CA PRO A 235 5.43 3.15 -11.01
C PRO A 235 6.62 2.36 -11.57
N GLU A 236 7.07 1.35 -10.83
CA GLU A 236 7.86 0.25 -11.38
C GLU A 236 6.91 -0.79 -12.00
N TYR A 237 7.25 -1.32 -13.17
CA TYR A 237 6.44 -2.32 -13.85
C TYR A 237 7.08 -3.69 -13.72
N ARG A 238 6.31 -4.67 -13.24
CA ARG A 238 6.77 -6.05 -13.02
C ARG A 238 5.76 -7.04 -13.56
N TRP A 239 6.23 -8.22 -13.96
CA TRP A 239 5.34 -9.33 -14.22
C TRP A 239 4.72 -9.81 -12.92
N PHE A 240 3.40 -10.01 -12.92
CA PHE A 240 2.65 -10.46 -11.75
C PHE A 240 1.54 -11.41 -12.17
N ASN A 241 1.49 -12.58 -11.56
CA ASN A 241 0.50 -13.64 -11.80
C ASN A 241 -0.52 -13.79 -10.67
N GLY A 242 -0.54 -12.84 -9.73
CA GLY A 242 -1.42 -12.88 -8.55
C GLY A 242 -0.74 -13.34 -7.27
N ASN A 243 0.42 -14.00 -7.36
CA ASN A 243 1.11 -14.56 -6.20
C ASN A 243 2.27 -13.70 -5.70
N SER A 244 2.57 -13.79 -4.41
CA SER A 244 3.72 -13.16 -3.76
C SER A 244 4.75 -14.19 -3.30
N GLY A 245 6.01 -13.75 -3.20
CA GLY A 245 7.11 -14.53 -2.65
C GLY A 245 8.23 -14.80 -3.66
N GLY A 246 9.10 -15.76 -3.33
CA GLY A 246 10.21 -16.19 -4.18
C GLY A 246 11.57 -15.55 -3.83
N TRP A 247 12.64 -16.29 -4.08
CA TRP A 247 14.03 -15.87 -3.85
C TRP A 247 14.45 -14.66 -4.70
N GLU A 248 13.76 -14.40 -5.82
CA GLU A 248 13.96 -13.21 -6.65
C GLU A 248 13.57 -11.92 -5.92
N GLY A 249 12.58 -11.97 -5.02
CA GLY A 249 12.27 -10.90 -4.06
C GLY A 249 13.29 -10.78 -2.92
N VAL A 250 14.19 -11.76 -2.76
CA VAL A 250 15.28 -11.74 -1.78
C VAL A 250 16.53 -11.03 -2.33
N LEU A 251 16.82 -11.20 -3.64
CA LEU A 251 18.04 -10.71 -4.27
C LEU A 251 18.02 -9.21 -4.62
N GLU A 252 16.86 -8.58 -4.82
CA GLU A 252 16.73 -7.12 -5.03
C GLU A 252 16.63 -6.31 -3.72
N GLY A 253 16.73 -7.00 -2.58
CA GLY A 253 16.47 -6.51 -1.22
C GLY A 253 15.36 -7.37 -0.62
N PRO A 254 15.56 -8.05 0.52
CA PRO A 254 14.75 -9.12 1.09
C PRO A 254 13.42 -8.61 1.59
N CYS A 255 12.58 -8.25 0.63
CA CYS A 255 11.18 -8.04 0.87
C CYS A 255 10.49 -9.36 0.56
N PRO A 256 10.03 -10.11 1.59
CA PRO A 256 9.41 -11.42 1.42
C PRO A 256 8.09 -11.40 0.62
N ILE A 257 7.64 -10.21 0.19
CA ILE A 257 6.38 -9.92 -0.51
C ILE A 257 6.58 -9.44 -1.95
N GLY A 258 7.68 -9.82 -2.60
CA GLY A 258 7.88 -9.51 -4.03
C GLY A 258 6.77 -10.10 -4.92
N PRO A 259 6.38 -9.43 -6.02
CA PRO A 259 5.45 -10.00 -6.99
C PRO A 259 6.09 -11.17 -7.76
N ILE A 260 5.36 -12.27 -7.91
CA ILE A 260 5.75 -13.41 -8.75
C ILE A 260 5.09 -13.27 -10.11
N GLY A 261 5.86 -13.50 -11.17
CA GLY A 261 5.35 -13.58 -12.53
C GLY A 261 6.49 -13.51 -13.53
N SER A 262 6.24 -13.87 -14.78
CA SER A 262 7.26 -13.72 -15.82
C SER A 262 6.68 -13.60 -17.23
N LYS A 263 7.51 -13.10 -18.16
CA LYS A 263 7.22 -13.15 -19.60
C LYS A 263 6.95 -14.57 -20.10
N LYS A 264 7.70 -15.56 -19.57
CA LYS A 264 7.51 -16.98 -19.91
C LYS A 264 6.20 -17.52 -19.32
N GLY A 265 5.86 -17.10 -18.11
CA GLY A 265 4.60 -17.39 -17.44
C GLY A 265 3.40 -16.91 -18.26
N ASN A 266 3.42 -15.66 -18.71
CA ASN A 266 2.38 -15.08 -19.55
C ASN A 266 2.15 -15.91 -20.82
N ARG A 267 3.23 -16.30 -21.52
CA ARG A 267 3.16 -17.16 -22.72
C ARG A 267 2.62 -18.56 -22.44
N LYS A 268 2.77 -19.05 -21.20
CA LYS A 268 2.26 -20.35 -20.76
C LYS A 268 0.85 -20.26 -20.16
N GLY A 269 0.27 -19.07 -20.05
CA GLY A 269 -1.06 -18.87 -19.49
C GLY A 269 -1.12 -18.93 -17.97
N ASP A 270 -0.02 -18.67 -17.24
CA ASP A 270 -0.02 -18.67 -15.77
C ASP A 270 -0.70 -17.44 -15.13
N GLY A 271 -1.33 -16.58 -15.93
CA GLY A 271 -1.95 -15.33 -15.49
C GLY A 271 -1.00 -14.15 -15.37
N SER A 272 0.32 -14.31 -15.62
CA SER A 272 1.28 -13.20 -15.55
C SER A 272 0.89 -12.05 -16.47
N LYS A 273 0.77 -10.85 -15.92
CA LYS A 273 0.66 -9.59 -16.67
C LYS A 273 1.63 -8.55 -16.11
N ILE A 274 2.05 -7.60 -16.95
CA ILE A 274 2.82 -6.45 -16.54
C ILE A 274 1.90 -5.53 -15.72
N THR A 275 2.25 -5.33 -14.46
CA THR A 275 1.44 -4.65 -13.45
C THR A 275 2.26 -3.54 -12.80
N PRO A 276 1.65 -2.38 -12.46
CA PRO A 276 2.37 -1.29 -11.81
C PRO A 276 2.51 -1.54 -10.29
N PHE A 277 3.69 -1.23 -9.78
CA PHE A 277 4.02 -1.30 -8.37
C PHE A 277 4.69 -0.01 -7.92
N LYS A 278 4.35 0.43 -6.72
CA LYS A 278 5.06 1.46 -6.00
C LYS A 278 6.31 0.84 -5.37
N ARG A 279 7.48 1.40 -5.64
CA ARG A 279 8.69 1.05 -4.90
C ARG A 279 8.64 1.66 -3.50
N TYR A 280 8.87 0.86 -2.47
CA TYR A 280 9.01 1.28 -1.09
C TYR A 280 10.33 0.74 -0.54
N GLN A 281 11.07 1.55 0.22
CA GLN A 281 12.30 1.12 0.86
C GLN A 281 12.20 1.27 2.39
N ALA A 282 12.46 0.20 3.12
CA ALA A 282 12.69 0.28 4.56
C ALA A 282 14.17 0.06 4.84
N LEU A 283 14.74 0.86 5.72
CA LEU A 283 16.07 0.61 6.27
C LEU A 283 15.87 0.14 7.70
N LEU A 284 16.21 -1.12 7.96
CA LEU A 284 15.91 -1.81 9.22
C LEU A 284 17.17 -2.45 9.80
N TRP A 285 17.07 -2.91 11.04
CA TRP A 285 18.06 -3.81 11.62
C TRP A 285 17.74 -5.24 11.19
N PHE A 286 18.72 -6.00 10.71
CA PHE A 286 18.58 -7.39 10.28
C PHE A 286 19.51 -8.28 11.10
N ASP A 287 18.98 -9.37 11.64
CA ASP A 287 19.74 -10.31 12.46
C ASP A 287 20.20 -11.50 11.61
N LEU A 288 21.52 -11.63 11.44
CA LEU A 288 22.17 -12.68 10.67
C LEU A 288 22.10 -14.07 11.36
N GLY A 289 21.86 -14.12 12.66
CA GLY A 289 21.73 -15.36 13.42
C GLY A 289 20.40 -16.07 13.21
N VAL A 290 19.34 -15.33 12.88
CA VAL A 290 18.02 -15.88 12.53
C VAL A 290 17.61 -15.62 11.08
N LEU A 291 18.41 -14.85 10.34
CA LEU A 291 18.15 -14.44 8.95
C LEU A 291 16.78 -13.77 8.77
N GLN A 292 16.42 -12.91 9.72
CA GLN A 292 15.17 -12.13 9.70
C GLN A 292 15.44 -10.65 10.00
N PRO A 293 14.58 -9.74 9.53
CA PRO A 293 14.48 -8.39 10.10
C PRO A 293 14.32 -8.45 11.62
N VAL A 294 14.79 -7.45 12.35
CA VAL A 294 14.51 -7.34 13.78
C VAL A 294 13.09 -6.79 13.96
N THR A 295 12.21 -7.54 14.62
CA THR A 295 10.86 -7.08 14.98
C THR A 295 10.90 -6.16 16.18
N TYR A 296 10.05 -5.14 16.16
CA TYR A 296 9.85 -4.24 17.29
C TYR A 296 8.45 -4.41 17.86
N LYS A 297 8.34 -4.36 19.19
CA LYS A 297 7.08 -4.11 19.89
C LYS A 297 6.69 -2.62 19.71
N LEU A 298 6.08 -2.30 18.57
CA LEU A 298 5.84 -0.92 18.16
C LEU A 298 4.99 -0.12 19.16
N GLU A 299 4.00 -0.72 19.82
CA GLU A 299 3.18 -0.01 20.81
C GLU A 299 4.01 0.57 21.96
N LYS A 300 5.06 -0.14 22.41
CA LYS A 300 5.97 0.35 23.44
C LYS A 300 6.94 1.38 22.90
N PHE A 301 7.55 1.09 21.75
CA PHE A 301 8.46 2.02 21.10
C PHE A 301 7.83 3.40 20.88
N LEU A 302 6.60 3.44 20.36
CA LEU A 302 5.92 4.69 20.06
C LEU A 302 5.69 5.52 21.32
N VAL A 303 5.51 4.92 22.49
CA VAL A 303 5.26 5.64 23.75
C VAL A 303 6.56 6.00 24.48
N GLU A 304 7.49 5.05 24.57
CA GLU A 304 8.66 5.15 25.45
C GLU A 304 9.92 5.62 24.70
N GLY A 305 9.97 5.44 23.39
CA GLY A 305 11.13 5.78 22.56
C GLY A 305 12.32 4.83 22.69
N ASP A 306 12.24 3.82 23.56
CA ASP A 306 13.29 2.82 23.74
C ASP A 306 13.22 1.75 22.63
N LEU A 307 13.98 1.99 21.56
CA LEU A 307 14.08 1.07 20.43
C LEU A 307 14.75 -0.25 20.82
N GLU A 308 15.67 -0.26 21.78
CA GLU A 308 16.38 -1.47 22.20
C GLU A 308 15.44 -2.40 22.98
N ALA A 309 14.70 -1.86 23.96
CA ALA A 309 13.68 -2.62 24.68
C ALA A 309 12.59 -3.13 23.74
N ALA A 310 12.12 -2.28 22.82
CA ALA A 310 11.12 -2.68 21.83
C ALA A 310 11.63 -3.78 20.88
N ALA A 311 12.92 -3.74 20.49
CA ALA A 311 13.53 -4.79 19.68
C ALA A 311 13.70 -6.10 20.44
N ASN A 312 14.12 -6.06 21.71
CA ASN A 312 14.25 -7.25 22.54
C ASN A 312 12.90 -7.96 22.69
N GLN A 313 11.88 -7.24 23.14
CA GLN A 313 10.56 -7.82 23.30
C GLN A 313 9.93 -8.24 21.96
N GLY A 314 10.10 -7.43 20.91
CA GLY A 314 9.57 -7.74 19.58
C GLY A 314 10.15 -9.04 19.02
N MET A 315 11.44 -9.30 19.24
CA MET A 315 12.08 -10.55 18.81
C MET A 315 11.67 -11.74 19.68
N ASP A 316 11.60 -11.57 20.99
CA ASP A 316 11.16 -12.63 21.90
C ASP A 316 9.71 -13.07 21.62
N GLU A 317 8.82 -12.14 21.29
CA GLU A 317 7.41 -12.42 20.99
C GLU A 317 7.16 -12.83 19.52
N SER A 318 8.14 -12.67 18.62
CA SER A 318 7.97 -12.95 17.19
C SER A 318 7.80 -14.44 16.87
N GLY A 319 8.29 -15.32 17.75
CA GLY A 319 8.41 -16.75 17.49
C GLY A 319 9.55 -17.13 16.52
N TRP A 320 10.42 -16.19 16.14
CA TRP A 320 11.56 -16.47 15.24
C TRP A 320 12.78 -17.06 15.96
N LEU A 321 12.85 -16.92 17.28
CA LEU A 321 13.92 -17.52 18.06
C LEU A 321 13.65 -19.01 18.28
N PRO A 322 14.68 -19.88 18.18
CA PRO A 322 14.52 -21.29 18.50
C PRO A 322 13.95 -21.50 19.91
N PRO A 323 13.09 -22.53 20.12
CA PRO A 323 12.60 -22.86 21.47
C PRO A 323 13.75 -23.06 22.46
N GLY A 324 13.62 -22.47 23.65
CA GLY A 324 14.66 -22.52 24.70
C GLY A 324 15.82 -21.55 24.52
N SER A 325 15.76 -20.65 23.53
CA SER A 325 16.73 -19.55 23.40
C SER A 325 16.74 -18.66 24.64
N GLN A 326 17.91 -18.10 24.95
CA GLN A 326 18.02 -17.01 25.92
C GLN A 326 17.25 -15.78 25.41
N PRO A 327 16.79 -14.89 26.32
CA PRO A 327 16.14 -13.64 25.92
C PRO A 327 16.98 -12.87 24.91
N TYR A 328 16.31 -12.30 23.90
CA TYR A 328 16.99 -11.57 22.86
C TYR A 328 17.70 -10.34 23.42
N ASN A 329 18.96 -10.16 23.01
CA ASN A 329 19.77 -9.01 23.42
C ASN A 329 20.27 -8.29 22.17
N PHE A 330 19.49 -7.29 21.75
CA PHE A 330 19.72 -6.48 20.56
C PHE A 330 21.08 -5.79 20.61
N ARG A 331 21.44 -5.16 21.74
CA ARG A 331 22.69 -4.43 21.89
C ARG A 331 23.91 -5.34 21.79
N LEU A 332 23.89 -6.50 22.46
CA LEU A 332 24.98 -7.48 22.37
C LEU A 332 25.12 -7.99 20.94
N ARG A 333 24.03 -8.44 20.32
CA ARG A 333 24.03 -8.97 18.94
C ARG A 333 24.50 -7.93 17.92
N LYS A 334 24.11 -6.67 18.11
CA LYS A 334 24.64 -5.54 17.32
C LYS A 334 26.13 -5.31 17.57
N ALA A 335 26.59 -5.35 18.82
CA ALA A 335 28.00 -5.14 19.18
C ALA A 335 28.94 -6.20 18.60
N ILE A 336 28.48 -7.45 18.50
CA ILE A 336 29.24 -8.56 17.88
C ILE A 336 29.05 -8.67 16.36
N GLY A 337 28.35 -7.72 15.73
CA GLY A 337 28.14 -7.69 14.28
C GLY A 337 27.10 -8.69 13.74
N MET A 338 26.32 -9.36 14.59
CA MET A 338 25.21 -10.22 14.16
C MET A 338 24.00 -9.43 13.67
N VAL A 339 23.78 -8.23 14.21
CA VAL A 339 22.71 -7.34 13.77
C VAL A 339 23.29 -6.20 12.95
N ILE A 340 22.87 -6.10 11.68
CA ILE A 340 23.40 -5.13 10.71
C ILE A 340 22.31 -4.23 10.14
N PRO A 341 22.62 -3.00 9.71
CA PRO A 341 21.71 -2.20 8.91
C PRO A 341 21.44 -2.89 7.57
N PHE A 342 20.17 -2.99 7.19
CA PHE A 342 19.78 -3.68 5.96
C PHE A 342 18.71 -2.90 5.18
N PRO A 343 18.95 -2.57 3.89
CA PRO A 343 17.94 -1.97 3.03
C PRO A 343 16.98 -3.02 2.46
N MET A 344 15.74 -3.04 2.95
CA MET A 344 14.66 -3.83 2.37
C MET A 344 13.94 -3.00 1.30
N VAL A 345 13.75 -3.55 0.10
CA VAL A 345 13.04 -2.88 -1.00
C VAL A 345 11.83 -3.72 -1.40
N CYS A 346 10.66 -3.13 -1.28
CA CYS A 346 9.39 -3.76 -1.61
C CYS A 346 8.77 -3.11 -2.85
N ALA A 347 8.13 -3.92 -3.68
CA ALA A 347 7.24 -3.45 -4.74
C ALA A 347 5.81 -3.63 -4.24
N LEU A 348 5.01 -2.57 -4.10
CA LEU A 348 3.64 -2.63 -3.59
C LEU A 348 2.68 -2.38 -4.74
N LYS A 349 1.80 -3.35 -5.05
CA LYS A 349 0.87 -3.22 -6.19
C LYS A 349 0.02 -1.95 -6.06
N ILE A 350 -0.26 -1.33 -7.20
CA ILE A 350 -1.08 -0.13 -7.30
C ILE A 350 -2.40 -0.50 -7.96
N ASP A 351 -3.51 -0.28 -7.24
CA ASP A 351 -4.87 -0.65 -7.67
C ASP A 351 -5.86 0.51 -7.69
N HIS A 352 -5.47 1.69 -7.19
CA HIS A 352 -6.33 2.88 -7.08
C HIS A 352 -5.69 4.10 -7.74
N GLY A 353 -6.45 5.19 -7.89
CA GLY A 353 -5.98 6.41 -8.55
C GLY A 353 -6.10 6.30 -10.07
N VAL A 354 -7.17 5.67 -10.55
CA VAL A 354 -7.44 5.50 -11.99
C VAL A 354 -7.75 6.86 -12.61
N GLN A 355 -6.92 7.29 -13.55
CA GLN A 355 -6.97 8.62 -14.15
C GLN A 355 -7.79 8.63 -15.46
N ALA A 356 -8.30 9.79 -15.84
CA ALA A 356 -8.95 10.04 -17.13
C ALA A 356 -8.12 10.95 -18.04
N GLY A 357 -8.49 10.99 -19.32
CA GLY A 357 -7.94 11.91 -20.32
C GLY A 357 -6.45 11.68 -20.56
N GLU A 358 -5.70 12.78 -20.71
CA GLU A 358 -4.25 12.74 -20.99
C GLU A 358 -3.40 12.16 -19.85
N ASN A 359 -3.97 12.13 -18.63
CA ASN A 359 -3.30 11.54 -17.47
C ASN A 359 -3.30 10.01 -17.51
N ALA A 360 -4.19 9.39 -18.30
CA ALA A 360 -4.20 7.95 -18.52
C ALA A 360 -3.83 7.59 -19.96
N LEU A 361 -2.93 6.62 -20.11
CA LEU A 361 -2.39 6.23 -21.42
C LEU A 361 -3.48 5.64 -22.34
N GLY A 362 -4.53 5.05 -21.75
CA GLY A 362 -5.66 4.45 -22.49
C GLY A 362 -6.84 5.39 -22.79
N TYR A 363 -6.86 6.61 -22.24
CA TYR A 363 -7.99 7.54 -22.39
C TYR A 363 -7.75 8.72 -23.34
N ALA A 364 -6.52 8.96 -23.78
CA ALA A 364 -6.29 10.14 -24.61
C ALA A 364 -6.85 10.00 -26.04
N THR A 365 -7.11 11.17 -26.63
CA THR A 365 -7.89 11.47 -27.83
C THR A 365 -7.38 10.79 -29.12
N LYS A 366 -7.99 11.13 -30.27
CA LYS A 366 -7.85 10.47 -31.58
C LYS A 366 -6.44 9.93 -31.90
N ASP A 367 -5.37 10.65 -31.53
CA ASP A 367 -3.97 10.26 -31.79
C ASP A 367 -3.07 10.32 -30.54
N ASN A 368 -3.31 9.49 -29.53
CA ASN A 368 -2.49 9.45 -28.31
C ASN A 368 -1.07 8.85 -28.50
N LEU A 369 -0.25 9.49 -29.34
CA LEU A 369 1.16 9.16 -29.54
C LEU A 369 1.96 9.32 -28.24
N ASN A 370 1.61 10.32 -27.42
CA ASN A 370 2.25 10.56 -26.14
C ASN A 370 2.07 9.35 -25.20
N GLY A 371 0.86 8.79 -25.14
CA GLY A 371 0.56 7.60 -24.36
C GLY A 371 1.36 6.38 -24.81
N CYS A 372 1.41 6.13 -26.12
CA CYS A 372 2.23 5.05 -26.68
C CYS A 372 3.72 5.25 -26.35
N ASN A 373 4.23 6.46 -26.55
CA ASN A 373 5.64 6.79 -26.38
C ASN A 373 6.11 6.81 -24.92
N LYS A 374 5.20 6.77 -23.94
CA LYS A 374 5.56 6.50 -22.54
C LYS A 374 6.23 5.14 -22.37
N CYS A 375 5.82 4.13 -23.15
CA CYS A 375 6.44 2.80 -23.15
C CYS A 375 7.40 2.62 -24.34
N HIS A 376 7.06 3.17 -25.50
CA HIS A 376 7.80 2.92 -26.74
C HIS A 376 8.95 3.91 -27.01
N SER A 377 9.23 4.87 -26.12
CA SER A 377 10.41 5.73 -26.23
C SER A 377 11.71 5.01 -25.86
N LYS A 378 12.81 5.43 -26.48
CA LYS A 378 14.17 4.88 -26.24
C LYS A 378 14.60 4.94 -24.77
N ASN A 379 14.13 5.96 -24.04
CA ASN A 379 14.50 6.20 -22.65
C ASN A 379 13.40 5.78 -21.66
N SER A 380 12.40 5.03 -22.12
CA SER A 380 11.31 4.59 -21.24
C SER A 380 11.81 3.70 -20.11
N SER A 381 11.49 4.05 -18.87
CA SER A 381 11.75 3.27 -17.67
C SER A 381 10.82 2.05 -17.53
N PHE A 382 9.75 1.97 -18.32
CA PHE A 382 8.74 0.90 -18.28
C PHE A 382 9.36 -0.50 -18.36
N TRP A 383 10.41 -0.66 -19.18
CA TRP A 383 10.99 -1.97 -19.46
C TRP A 383 12.03 -2.46 -18.44
N LYS A 384 12.42 -1.61 -17.48
CA LYS A 384 13.61 -1.81 -16.63
C LYS A 384 13.64 -3.17 -15.91
N TYR A 385 12.51 -3.65 -15.42
CA TYR A 385 12.43 -4.89 -14.60
C TYR A 385 11.67 -6.03 -15.29
N LEU A 386 11.47 -5.96 -16.60
CA LEU A 386 10.61 -6.90 -17.32
C LEU A 386 11.36 -8.05 -18.02
N GLY A 387 12.70 -8.08 -17.92
CA GLY A 387 13.53 -9.16 -18.47
C GLY A 387 13.55 -9.23 -20.00
N TYR A 388 13.40 -8.09 -20.68
CA TYR A 388 13.55 -7.99 -22.14
C TYR A 388 15.02 -7.79 -22.50
N SER A 389 15.49 -8.55 -23.50
CA SER A 389 16.83 -8.41 -24.05
C SER A 389 17.00 -7.09 -24.81
N LYS A 390 18.24 -6.63 -24.97
CA LYS A 390 18.55 -5.42 -25.77
C LYS A 390 17.99 -5.48 -27.19
N LEU A 391 17.98 -6.68 -27.81
CA LEU A 391 17.43 -6.88 -29.15
C LEU A 391 15.90 -6.75 -29.18
N GLU A 392 15.20 -7.27 -28.17
CA GLU A 392 13.75 -7.08 -28.03
C GLU A 392 13.43 -5.60 -27.77
N LEU A 393 14.18 -4.93 -26.89
CA LEU A 393 14.01 -3.51 -26.59
C LEU A 393 14.22 -2.62 -27.81
N LYS A 394 15.15 -2.96 -28.71
CA LYS A 394 15.33 -2.21 -29.97
C LYS A 394 14.06 -2.21 -30.83
N LYS A 395 13.28 -3.30 -30.79
CA LYS A 395 11.99 -3.40 -31.51
C LYS A 395 10.84 -2.72 -30.76
N LEU A 396 10.82 -2.87 -29.43
CA LEU A 396 9.75 -2.36 -28.58
C LEU A 396 9.87 -0.86 -28.33
N GLN A 397 11.09 -0.32 -28.20
CA GLN A 397 11.35 1.11 -28.00
C GLN A 397 11.52 1.84 -29.35
N SER A 398 10.55 1.63 -30.23
CA SER A 398 10.40 2.36 -31.48
C SER A 398 9.25 3.35 -31.35
N PRO A 399 9.53 4.63 -31.07
CA PRO A 399 8.50 5.63 -30.88
C PRO A 399 7.58 5.71 -32.09
N ARG A 400 6.28 5.80 -31.85
CA ARG A 400 5.32 6.04 -32.93
C ARG A 400 5.46 7.48 -33.40
N LYS A 401 5.41 7.65 -34.72
CA LYS A 401 5.33 8.96 -35.40
C LYS A 401 3.87 9.30 -35.67
N PRO A 402 3.51 10.58 -35.79
CA PRO A 402 2.21 10.97 -36.32
C PRO A 402 1.94 10.27 -37.65
N GLN A 403 0.72 9.76 -37.80
CA GLN A 403 0.25 9.17 -39.05
C GLN A 403 -0.32 10.22 -39.98
#